data_AF-A0A969QXG0-F1
#
_entry.id   AF-A0A969QXG0-F1
#
_cell.length_a   1.000
_cell.length_b   1.000
_cell.length_c   1.000
_cell.angle_alpha   90.00
_cell.angle_beta   90.00
_cell.angle_gamma   90.00
#
_symmetry.space_group_name_H-M   'P 1'
#
loop_
_entity.id
_entity.type
_entity.pdbx_description
1 polymer ?
#
loop_
_entity_poly.entity_id
_entity_poly.type
_entity_poly.pdbx_seq_one_letter_code
_entity_poly.pdbx_strand_id
1 'polypeptide(L)'
;MAFNTTSTIAEDWNGGYKLELAISNDLGAADWALNFNLPYTISAAYGVNLTQNSDGSYTIKGQDGWANLTPGQTITPIFIIEDQGQSAQLLNFLDQQQSNPIPTVDNFENVDNSYIPSGNNTIDVDRDFGGDLATAIAYANSGDLVQLGNNRYYTSGITIDKNIILDGQENSVIDGNGTYNSIITLYSGASGATIQDVEITNGNNGIYGYKASNLTLQNLEIHNIGKNGFITDGNQTGIALDHADGLKLSNSSVYDVVRKGIGVGDTNGAQITNVNVQSVNLAANHAQSHDAAGIKFFNTNNVILKDSYFEKINAYYIWNDTTNKTTIDNNNVVNVGSDFLAPSFNTNVNIAGIYNEKSSNSIVRYNQGTAVGDFSAFNATEFSTQTMTFEDNNSFSKMEFGTQDYWVNQEAEIAIATTENPDEANFSLFAAEYYAQAVIS
;
A
#
# COMPACT_ATOMS: atom_id res chain seq x y z
N MET A 1 -2.28 25.99 17.06
CA MET A 1 -1.74 24.82 16.33
C MET A 1 -2.15 25.01 14.89
N ALA A 2 -1.21 24.98 13.95
CA ALA A 2 -1.53 25.12 12.53
C ALA A 2 -1.90 23.75 11.96
N PHE A 3 -3.02 23.68 11.25
CA PHE A 3 -3.39 22.50 10.45
C PHE A 3 -2.94 22.73 9.01
N ASN A 4 -2.43 21.71 8.34
CA ASN A 4 -2.20 21.79 6.91
C ASN A 4 -3.50 21.35 6.22
N THR A 5 -4.14 22.28 5.51
CA THR A 5 -5.42 22.03 4.85
C THR A 5 -5.30 22.28 3.36
N THR A 6 -5.71 21.31 2.52
CA THR A 6 -5.78 21.48 1.07
C THR A 6 -7.12 20.98 0.56
N SER A 7 -7.91 21.87 -0.05
CA SER A 7 -9.19 21.51 -0.67
C SER A 7 -9.05 21.35 -2.17
N THR A 8 -9.71 20.34 -2.74
CA THR A 8 -9.72 20.02 -4.17
C THR A 8 -11.15 19.75 -4.63
N ILE A 9 -11.54 20.32 -5.77
CA ILE A 9 -12.82 19.98 -6.43
C ILE A 9 -12.58 18.68 -7.20
N ALA A 10 -13.21 17.60 -6.75
CA ALA A 10 -13.06 16.27 -7.35
C ALA A 10 -14.02 16.06 -8.52
N GLU A 11 -15.24 16.56 -8.41
CA GLU A 11 -16.28 16.49 -9.45
C GLU A 11 -17.15 17.75 -9.38
N ASP A 12 -17.61 18.24 -10.53
CA ASP A 12 -18.47 19.43 -10.66
C ASP A 12 -19.61 19.10 -11.64
N TRP A 13 -20.86 19.27 -11.21
CA TRP A 13 -22.06 19.03 -12.01
C TRP A 13 -23.03 20.20 -11.93
N ASN A 14 -23.99 20.23 -12.84
CA ASN A 14 -24.97 21.32 -12.86
C ASN A 14 -25.86 21.30 -11.60
N GLY A 15 -25.56 22.19 -10.65
CA GLY A 15 -26.30 22.34 -9.40
C GLY A 15 -25.48 22.04 -8.14
N GLY A 16 -24.31 21.42 -8.27
CA GLY A 16 -23.44 21.11 -7.13
C GLY A 16 -22.12 20.45 -7.51
N TYR A 17 -21.27 20.22 -6.50
CA TYR A 17 -19.94 19.65 -6.70
C TYR A 17 -19.49 18.82 -5.50
N LYS A 18 -18.54 17.91 -5.74
CA LYS A 18 -17.84 17.12 -4.73
C LYS A 18 -16.50 17.79 -4.43
N LEU A 19 -16.26 18.10 -3.15
CA LEU A 19 -15.00 18.65 -2.67
C LEU A 19 -14.34 17.68 -1.69
N GLU A 20 -13.06 17.43 -1.90
CA GLU A 20 -12.21 16.65 -0.98
C GLU A 20 -11.30 17.61 -0.22
N LEU A 21 -11.15 17.40 1.09
CA LEU A 21 -10.33 18.25 1.95
C LEU A 21 -9.27 17.39 2.63
N ALA A 22 -8.01 17.53 2.26
CA ALA A 22 -6.92 16.96 3.06
C ALA A 22 -6.71 17.81 4.32
N ILE A 23 -6.73 17.19 5.50
CA ILE A 23 -6.43 17.82 6.80
C ILE A 23 -5.33 17.03 7.47
N SER A 24 -4.23 17.68 7.83
CA SER A 24 -3.18 17.07 8.64
C SER A 24 -2.65 18.00 9.73
N ASN A 25 -1.99 17.41 10.71
CA ASN A 25 -1.28 18.15 11.75
C ASN A 25 0.05 17.45 12.10
N ASP A 26 1.16 18.15 11.90
CA ASP A 26 2.51 17.58 12.09
C ASP A 26 2.81 17.18 13.54
N LEU A 27 2.10 17.78 14.51
CA LEU A 27 2.25 17.49 15.94
C LEU A 27 1.09 16.65 16.51
N GLY A 28 0.13 16.28 15.66
CA GLY A 28 -1.13 15.69 16.08
C GLY A 28 -2.06 16.72 16.69
N ALA A 29 -3.35 16.38 16.74
CA ALA A 29 -4.36 17.26 17.30
C ALA A 29 -5.50 16.46 17.90
N ALA A 30 -5.78 16.67 19.18
CA ALA A 30 -6.92 16.06 19.85
C ALA A 30 -8.14 16.99 19.84
N ASP A 31 -9.34 16.43 19.69
CA ASP A 31 -10.63 17.14 19.66
C ASP A 31 -10.61 18.40 18.76
N TRP A 32 -9.99 18.27 17.59
CA TRP A 32 -9.76 19.40 16.71
C TRP A 32 -11.06 19.88 16.06
N ALA A 33 -11.08 21.18 15.75
CA ALA A 33 -12.16 21.82 15.01
C ALA A 33 -11.57 22.84 14.04
N LEU A 34 -12.13 22.93 12.84
CA LEU A 34 -11.76 23.91 11.83
C LEU A 34 -13.00 24.69 11.38
N ASN A 35 -12.85 26.01 11.29
CA ASN A 35 -13.88 26.92 10.82
C ASN A 35 -13.54 27.40 9.41
N PHE A 36 -14.50 27.41 8.50
CA PHE A 36 -14.33 27.95 7.16
C PHE A 36 -15.60 28.63 6.64
N ASN A 37 -15.41 29.50 5.66
CA ASN A 37 -16.48 30.14 4.90
C ASN A 37 -16.69 29.40 3.58
N LEU A 38 -17.96 29.26 3.21
CA LEU A 38 -18.39 28.79 1.89
C LEU A 38 -19.75 29.44 1.58
N PRO A 39 -19.91 30.15 0.46
CA PRO A 39 -21.18 30.83 0.13
C PRO A 39 -22.27 29.88 -0.40
N TYR A 40 -22.10 28.58 -0.20
CA TYR A 40 -22.97 27.50 -0.68
C TYR A 40 -23.44 26.61 0.46
N THR A 41 -24.46 25.80 0.20
CA THR A 41 -24.99 24.84 1.17
C THR A 41 -24.26 23.52 1.04
N ILE A 42 -23.74 22.98 2.14
CA ILE A 42 -23.22 21.61 2.15
C ILE A 42 -24.39 20.67 2.44
N SER A 43 -24.77 19.84 1.46
CA SER A 43 -25.88 18.88 1.59
C SER A 43 -25.45 17.57 2.26
N ALA A 44 -24.17 17.18 2.17
CA ALA A 44 -23.61 16.05 2.88
C ALA A 44 -22.12 16.26 3.22
N ALA A 45 -21.68 15.72 4.36
CA ALA A 45 -20.28 15.67 4.78
C ALA A 45 -19.94 14.26 5.28
N TYR A 46 -18.81 13.73 4.83
CA TYR A 46 -18.34 12.39 5.19
C TYR A 46 -17.00 12.47 5.91
N GLY A 47 -16.86 11.73 7.01
CA GLY A 47 -15.64 11.67 7.81
C GLY A 47 -15.46 12.80 8.83
N VAL A 48 -16.38 13.76 8.88
CA VAL A 48 -16.39 14.84 9.86
C VAL A 48 -17.81 15.17 10.31
N ASN A 49 -17.92 15.62 11.55
CA ASN A 49 -19.13 16.26 12.04
C ASN A 49 -19.14 17.71 11.54
N LEU A 50 -20.11 18.03 10.68
CA LEU A 50 -20.33 19.38 10.15
C LEU A 50 -21.41 20.12 10.98
N THR A 51 -21.13 21.38 11.33
CA THR A 51 -22.11 22.30 11.92
C THR A 51 -22.15 23.59 11.11
N GLN A 52 -23.32 23.99 10.62
CA GLN A 52 -23.53 25.31 10.03
C GLN A 52 -23.76 26.34 11.14
N ASN A 53 -22.98 27.42 11.13
CA ASN A 53 -23.04 28.48 12.13
C ASN A 53 -24.08 29.55 11.72
N SER A 54 -24.56 30.32 12.69
CA SER A 54 -25.60 31.34 12.48
C SER A 54 -25.16 32.51 11.58
N ASP A 55 -23.86 32.69 11.39
CA ASP A 55 -23.26 33.73 10.53
C ASP A 55 -23.03 33.25 9.09
N GLY A 56 -23.42 32.01 8.75
CA GLY A 56 -23.24 31.41 7.43
C GLY A 56 -21.88 30.72 7.23
N SER A 57 -21.01 30.70 8.24
CA SER A 57 -19.79 29.88 8.24
C SER A 57 -20.08 28.42 8.62
N TYR A 58 -19.09 27.55 8.44
CA TYR A 58 -19.16 26.14 8.80
C TYR A 58 -18.04 25.77 9.77
N THR A 59 -18.38 24.90 10.72
CA THR A 59 -17.43 24.23 11.62
C THR A 59 -17.38 22.75 11.28
N ILE A 60 -16.19 22.20 11.06
CA ILE A 60 -15.97 20.76 10.99
C ILE A 60 -15.19 20.27 12.21
N LYS A 61 -15.56 19.09 12.70
CA LYS A 61 -14.85 18.39 13.77
C LYS A 61 -14.59 16.96 13.35
N GLY A 62 -13.48 16.40 13.83
CA GLY A 62 -13.21 14.97 13.68
C GLY A 62 -14.40 14.13 14.17
N GLN A 63 -14.70 13.06 13.44
CA GLN A 63 -15.73 12.09 13.77
C GLN A 63 -15.09 10.73 14.03
N ASP A 64 -15.62 9.96 14.98
CA ASP A 64 -15.19 8.59 15.29
C ASP A 64 -13.66 8.48 15.47
N GLY A 65 -13.00 7.58 14.73
CA GLY A 65 -11.55 7.37 14.76
C GLY A 65 -10.71 8.59 14.32
N TRP A 66 -11.33 9.66 13.82
CA TRP A 66 -10.66 10.90 13.37
C TRP A 66 -10.90 12.09 14.31
N ALA A 67 -11.55 11.87 15.46
CA ALA A 67 -11.66 12.89 16.53
C ALA A 67 -10.29 13.38 17.01
N ASN A 68 -9.28 12.52 16.93
CA ASN A 68 -7.89 12.84 17.21
C ASN A 68 -7.03 12.51 15.99
N LEU A 69 -6.17 13.45 15.58
CA LEU A 69 -5.12 13.22 14.59
C LEU A 69 -3.84 12.83 15.32
N THR A 70 -3.25 11.71 14.95
CA THR A 70 -1.87 11.41 15.32
C THR A 70 -0.91 12.33 14.54
N PRO A 71 0.30 12.60 15.05
CA PRO A 71 1.29 13.41 14.34
C PRO A 71 1.51 12.95 12.90
N GLY A 72 1.34 13.86 11.94
CA GLY A 72 1.49 13.59 10.51
C GLY A 72 0.31 12.86 9.83
N GLN A 73 -0.72 12.47 10.59
CA GLN A 73 -1.91 11.85 10.01
C GLN A 73 -2.63 12.85 9.11
N THR A 74 -2.89 12.43 7.87
CA THR A 74 -3.78 13.14 6.96
C THR A 74 -5.11 12.39 6.89
N ILE A 75 -6.20 13.10 7.07
CA ILE A 75 -7.56 12.62 6.77
C ILE A 75 -8.11 13.37 5.57
N THR A 76 -9.03 12.75 4.83
CA THR A 76 -9.65 13.36 3.65
C THR A 76 -11.17 13.35 3.74
N PRO A 77 -11.78 14.29 4.50
CA PRO A 77 -13.22 14.45 4.47
C PRO A 77 -13.74 14.84 3.08
N ILE A 78 -14.96 14.41 2.79
CA ILE A 78 -15.65 14.67 1.52
C ILE A 78 -16.89 15.50 1.78
N PHE A 79 -17.11 16.53 0.96
CA PHE A 79 -18.30 17.39 1.01
C PHE A 79 -19.06 17.32 -0.32
N ILE A 80 -20.38 17.23 -0.22
CA ILE A 80 -21.31 17.44 -1.34
C ILE A 80 -21.92 18.82 -1.16
N ILE A 81 -21.71 19.70 -2.14
CA ILE A 81 -22.03 21.12 -2.05
C ILE A 81 -23.04 21.47 -3.14
N GLU A 82 -24.10 22.17 -2.76
CA GLU A 82 -25.13 22.67 -3.67
C GLU A 82 -24.81 24.13 -4.06
N ASP A 83 -24.41 24.35 -5.31
CA ASP A 83 -24.05 25.68 -5.84
C ASP A 83 -25.15 26.32 -6.69
N GLN A 84 -26.23 25.60 -6.97
CA GLN A 84 -27.35 26.05 -7.80
C GLN A 84 -26.94 26.49 -9.22
N GLY A 85 -25.91 25.84 -9.78
CA GLY A 85 -25.37 26.10 -11.11
C GLY A 85 -24.39 27.28 -11.17
N GLN A 86 -23.90 27.74 -10.00
CA GLN A 86 -22.79 28.69 -9.91
C GLN A 86 -21.44 27.95 -9.94
N SER A 87 -20.35 28.68 -10.12
CA SER A 87 -19.01 28.05 -10.17
C SER A 87 -18.60 27.47 -8.81
N ALA A 88 -18.12 26.22 -8.80
CA ALA A 88 -17.57 25.58 -7.63
C ALA A 88 -16.46 26.41 -6.94
N GLN A 89 -16.44 26.40 -5.60
CA GLN A 89 -15.47 27.15 -4.80
C GLN A 89 -14.74 26.26 -3.79
N LEU A 90 -13.46 26.56 -3.58
CA LEU A 90 -12.64 25.96 -2.54
C LEU A 90 -12.98 26.54 -1.15
N LEU A 91 -12.63 25.80 -0.09
CA LEU A 91 -12.93 26.21 1.28
C LEU A 91 -11.98 27.33 1.74
N ASN A 92 -12.51 28.31 2.47
CA ASN A 92 -11.72 29.42 3.00
C ASN A 92 -11.70 29.40 4.54
N PHE A 93 -10.60 28.93 5.14
CA PHE A 93 -10.48 28.76 6.60
C PHE A 93 -10.29 30.08 7.35
N LEU A 94 -10.98 30.22 8.48
CA LEU A 94 -11.10 31.46 9.26
C LEU A 94 -9.97 31.70 10.29
N ASP A 95 -9.32 30.64 10.77
CA ASP A 95 -8.33 30.71 11.88
C ASP A 95 -6.89 30.31 11.48
N GLN A 96 -6.64 30.19 10.18
CA GLN A 96 -5.27 30.08 9.67
C GLN A 96 -4.80 31.51 9.39
N GLN A 97 -3.75 32.00 10.05
CA GLN A 97 -2.96 33.06 9.44
C GLN A 97 -2.59 32.54 8.05
N GLN A 98 -3.20 33.14 7.03
CA GLN A 98 -2.94 32.82 5.63
C GLN A 98 -1.42 32.75 5.45
N SER A 99 -0.87 31.54 5.32
CA SER A 99 0.27 31.37 4.46
C SER A 99 -0.20 31.84 3.10
N ASN A 100 0.30 33.00 2.67
CA ASN A 100 -0.04 33.63 1.41
C ASN A 100 -0.09 32.58 0.27
N PRO A 101 -0.95 32.78 -0.74
CA PRO A 101 -0.92 31.95 -1.93
C PRO A 101 0.52 31.86 -2.45
N ILE A 102 0.96 30.64 -2.75
CA ILE A 102 2.18 30.41 -3.51
C ILE A 102 2.10 31.32 -4.74
N PRO A 103 3.07 32.22 -4.96
CA PRO A 103 3.08 33.05 -6.15
C PRO A 103 3.02 32.12 -7.36
N THR A 104 2.07 32.35 -8.26
CA THR A 104 2.17 31.82 -9.62
C THR A 104 3.50 32.30 -10.20
N VAL A 105 4.49 31.41 -10.28
CA VAL A 105 5.77 31.68 -10.95
C VAL A 105 5.53 31.55 -12.45
N ASP A 106 4.88 32.55 -13.02
CA ASP A 106 5.16 33.00 -14.39
C ASP A 106 6.33 33.98 -14.29
N ASN A 107 7.53 33.43 -14.04
CA ASN A 107 8.83 34.07 -14.31
C ASN A 107 9.96 33.06 -14.03
N PHE A 108 10.16 32.13 -14.95
CA PHE A 108 11.48 31.54 -15.17
C PHE A 108 12.34 32.55 -15.93
N GLU A 109 12.77 33.63 -15.26
CA GLU A 109 13.90 34.40 -15.73
C GLU A 109 15.01 34.39 -14.68
N ASN A 110 16.09 33.71 -15.04
CA ASN A 110 17.42 33.72 -14.43
C ASN A 110 17.47 33.39 -12.93
N VAL A 111 17.25 32.12 -12.61
CA VAL A 111 18.05 31.50 -11.55
C VAL A 111 19.42 31.23 -12.16
N ASP A 112 20.45 31.75 -11.52
CA ASP A 112 21.86 31.51 -11.83
C ASP A 112 22.13 30.00 -11.88
N ASN A 113 22.25 29.48 -13.09
CA ASN A 113 22.53 28.08 -13.43
C ASN A 113 24.02 27.73 -13.24
N SER A 114 24.66 28.26 -12.20
CA SER A 114 26.08 28.00 -11.92
C SER A 114 26.33 27.05 -10.74
N TYR A 115 25.49 26.02 -10.58
CA TYR A 115 25.96 24.71 -10.09
C TYR A 115 24.97 23.60 -10.46
N ILE A 116 25.13 23.01 -11.64
CA ILE A 116 24.67 21.63 -11.89
C ILE A 116 25.89 20.74 -11.60
N PRO A 117 25.96 20.02 -10.46
CA PRO A 117 26.84 18.89 -10.40
C PRO A 117 26.19 17.79 -11.25
N SER A 118 26.57 17.74 -12.52
CA SER A 118 26.30 16.58 -13.36
C SER A 118 27.20 15.45 -12.86
N GLY A 119 26.68 14.61 -12.00
CA GLY A 119 27.36 13.40 -11.54
C GLY A 119 26.46 12.62 -10.59
N ASN A 120 26.38 11.30 -10.77
CA ASN A 120 25.93 10.40 -9.73
C ASN A 120 26.87 10.61 -8.53
N ASN A 121 26.42 11.35 -7.52
CA ASN A 121 27.22 11.57 -6.33
C ASN A 121 26.96 10.44 -5.34
N THR A 122 28.01 10.01 -4.64
CA THR A 122 27.87 9.13 -3.49
C THR A 122 27.76 9.98 -2.24
N ILE A 123 26.63 9.89 -1.57
CA ILE A 123 26.32 10.47 -0.28
C ILE A 123 26.54 9.40 0.77
N ASP A 124 27.53 9.58 1.64
CA ASP A 124 27.81 8.66 2.74
C ASP A 124 27.07 9.15 3.98
N VAL A 125 26.06 8.40 4.43
CA VAL A 125 25.16 8.83 5.51
C VAL A 125 25.92 9.06 6.82
N ASP A 126 26.87 8.19 7.15
CA ASP A 126 27.62 8.28 8.41
C ASP A 126 28.63 9.43 8.35
N ARG A 127 29.40 9.52 7.26
CA ARG A 127 30.47 10.52 7.13
C ARG A 127 29.93 11.93 6.90
N ASP A 128 28.97 12.08 5.99
CA ASP A 128 28.54 13.39 5.51
C ASP A 128 27.39 13.96 6.35
N PHE A 129 26.60 13.08 6.99
CA PHE A 129 25.41 13.45 7.76
C PHE A 129 25.43 12.95 9.21
N GLY A 130 26.53 12.35 9.67
CA GLY A 130 26.66 11.90 11.06
C GLY A 130 25.67 10.80 11.45
N GLY A 131 25.19 10.01 10.48
CA GLY A 131 24.20 8.97 10.68
C GLY A 131 22.74 9.43 10.52
N ASP A 132 22.50 10.68 10.14
CA ASP A 132 21.14 11.17 9.85
C ASP A 132 20.68 10.77 8.44
N LEU A 133 20.06 9.59 8.36
CA LEU A 133 19.54 9.02 7.12
C LEU A 133 18.47 9.89 6.45
N ALA A 134 17.56 10.46 7.24
CA ALA A 134 16.46 11.26 6.70
C ALA A 134 16.98 12.53 6.02
N THR A 135 17.95 13.21 6.65
CA THR A 135 18.59 14.39 6.07
C THR A 135 19.42 14.04 4.83
N ALA A 136 20.13 12.90 4.83
CA ALA A 136 20.88 12.44 3.66
C ALA A 136 19.97 12.18 2.44
N ILE A 137 18.83 11.52 2.65
CA ILE A 137 17.83 11.28 1.60
C ILE A 137 17.21 12.60 1.11
N ALA A 138 16.90 13.52 2.03
CA ALA A 138 16.36 14.83 1.67
C ALA A 138 17.35 15.65 0.84
N TYR A 139 18.65 15.53 1.12
CA TYR A 139 19.72 16.20 0.39
C TYR A 139 19.97 15.60 -1.00
N ALA A 140 19.77 14.30 -1.18
CA ALA A 140 20.02 13.61 -2.44
C ALA A 140 19.18 14.15 -3.61
N ASN A 141 19.75 14.11 -4.81
CA ASN A 141 19.06 14.35 -6.07
C ASN A 141 18.81 13.03 -6.81
N SER A 142 17.88 13.03 -7.75
CA SER A 142 17.69 11.86 -8.62
C SER A 142 19.00 11.48 -9.34
N GLY A 143 19.35 10.21 -9.30
CA GLY A 143 20.60 9.64 -9.80
C GLY A 143 21.69 9.47 -8.73
N ASP A 144 21.54 10.08 -7.56
CA ASP A 144 22.50 9.94 -6.47
C ASP A 144 22.42 8.57 -5.79
N LEU A 145 23.56 8.14 -5.25
CA LEU A 145 23.72 6.99 -4.39
C LEU A 145 23.75 7.47 -2.93
N VAL A 146 22.76 7.08 -2.14
CA VAL A 146 22.75 7.22 -0.68
C VAL A 146 23.29 5.93 -0.07
N GLN A 147 24.54 5.96 0.35
CA GLN A 147 25.27 4.82 0.88
C GLN A 147 25.18 4.78 2.41
N LEU A 148 24.63 3.69 2.94
CA LEU A 148 24.63 3.42 4.37
C LEU A 148 25.95 2.78 4.79
N GLY A 149 26.35 3.01 6.04
CA GLY A 149 27.43 2.29 6.69
C GLY A 149 26.94 1.06 7.46
N ASN A 150 27.87 0.35 8.08
CA ASN A 150 27.59 -0.73 9.04
C ASN A 150 27.09 -0.11 10.35
N ASN A 151 25.83 0.29 10.36
CA ASN A 151 25.22 1.03 11.44
C ASN A 151 23.69 0.81 11.47
N ARG A 152 23.09 1.20 12.60
CA ARG A 152 21.63 1.22 12.78
C ARG A 152 21.10 2.63 12.70
N TYR A 153 20.19 2.85 11.74
CA TYR A 153 19.52 4.11 11.46
C TYR A 153 18.10 4.06 12.03
N TYR A 154 17.88 4.80 13.12
CA TYR A 154 16.55 4.89 13.72
C TYR A 154 15.69 5.91 12.97
N THR A 155 14.45 5.56 12.70
CA THR A 155 13.51 6.44 12.02
C THR A 155 12.09 6.27 12.54
N SER A 156 11.29 7.33 12.50
CA SER A 156 9.83 7.24 12.66
C SER A 156 9.11 7.00 11.32
N GLY A 157 9.86 6.83 10.23
CA GLY A 157 9.42 6.75 8.84
C GLY A 157 10.23 7.72 7.97
N ILE A 158 10.72 7.24 6.84
CA ILE A 158 11.37 8.05 5.80
C ILE A 158 10.57 8.01 4.51
N THR A 159 10.61 9.12 3.77
CA THR A 159 10.01 9.23 2.44
C THR A 159 11.12 9.34 1.40
N ILE A 160 11.01 8.52 0.36
CA ILE A 160 11.80 8.64 -0.86
C ILE A 160 10.83 9.08 -1.95
N ASP A 161 11.09 10.25 -2.52
CA ASP A 161 10.30 10.91 -3.55
C ASP A 161 11.16 11.29 -4.76
N LYS A 162 12.34 10.69 -4.88
CA LYS A 162 13.31 10.90 -5.95
C LYS A 162 13.86 9.55 -6.40
N ASN A 163 14.29 9.47 -7.66
CA ASN A 163 14.94 8.29 -8.21
C ASN A 163 16.38 8.20 -7.68
N ILE A 164 16.56 7.69 -6.47
CA ILE A 164 17.86 7.47 -5.84
C ILE A 164 18.18 5.98 -5.73
N ILE A 165 19.44 5.67 -5.47
CA ILE A 165 19.86 4.34 -5.02
C ILE A 165 20.11 4.44 -3.51
N LEU A 166 19.32 3.73 -2.71
CA LEU A 166 19.57 3.54 -1.29
C LEU A 166 20.28 2.20 -1.10
N ASP A 167 21.58 2.25 -0.84
CA ASP A 167 22.47 1.09 -0.85
C ASP A 167 23.01 0.82 0.55
N GLY A 168 22.58 -0.31 1.11
CA GLY A 168 23.11 -0.81 2.36
C GLY A 168 24.48 -1.46 2.21
N GLN A 169 25.07 -1.81 3.35
CA GLN A 169 26.25 -2.64 3.46
C GLN A 169 25.98 -3.77 4.45
N GLU A 170 26.95 -4.66 4.63
CA GLU A 170 26.87 -5.71 5.65
C GLU A 170 26.54 -5.10 7.02
N ASN A 171 25.41 -5.53 7.60
CA ASN A 171 24.84 -5.07 8.87
C ASN A 171 24.27 -3.63 8.86
N SER A 172 23.94 -3.05 7.70
CA SER A 172 23.11 -1.84 7.66
C SER A 172 21.68 -2.16 8.08
N VAL A 173 21.17 -1.46 9.10
CA VAL A 173 19.81 -1.65 9.64
C VAL A 173 19.05 -0.34 9.64
N ILE A 174 17.86 -0.31 9.03
CA ILE A 174 16.88 0.77 9.19
C ILE A 174 15.81 0.29 10.17
N ASP A 175 15.85 0.84 11.39
CA ASP A 175 14.98 0.46 12.50
C ASP A 175 13.87 1.51 12.66
N GLY A 176 12.62 1.10 12.45
CA GLY A 176 11.44 1.95 12.61
C GLY A 176 11.17 2.38 14.05
N ASN A 177 11.95 1.90 15.03
CA ASN A 177 11.82 2.22 16.45
C ASN A 177 10.38 2.05 16.99
N GLY A 178 9.67 1.08 16.42
CA GLY A 178 8.29 0.77 16.72
C GLY A 178 7.25 1.76 16.23
N THR A 179 7.58 2.56 15.22
CA THR A 179 6.67 3.52 14.59
C THR A 179 5.38 2.87 14.09
N TYR A 180 4.27 3.62 14.15
CA TYR A 180 3.00 3.28 13.53
C TYR A 180 2.95 3.60 12.02
N ASN A 181 4.00 4.24 11.49
CA ASN A 181 4.14 4.53 10.07
C ASN A 181 4.83 3.40 9.32
N SER A 182 4.87 3.51 7.99
CA SER A 182 5.80 2.74 7.17
C SER A 182 7.24 3.20 7.45
N ILE A 183 8.17 2.26 7.56
CA ILE A 183 9.60 2.60 7.74
C ILE A 183 10.10 3.34 6.52
N ILE A 184 9.76 2.85 5.32
CA ILE A 184 10.05 3.52 4.05
C ILE A 184 8.75 3.74 3.28
N THR A 185 8.56 4.97 2.79
CA THR A 185 7.48 5.34 1.88
C THR A 185 8.03 5.78 0.53
N LEU A 186 7.48 5.23 -0.56
CA LEU A 186 7.85 5.51 -1.94
C LEU A 186 6.69 6.16 -2.67
N TYR A 187 6.87 7.40 -3.12
CA TYR A 187 5.86 8.10 -3.95
C TYR A 187 6.29 8.16 -5.41
N SER A 188 5.45 8.75 -6.27
CA SER A 188 5.65 8.76 -7.72
C SER A 188 7.01 9.29 -8.17
N GLY A 189 7.59 10.26 -7.47
CA GLY A 189 8.93 10.78 -7.76
C GLY A 189 10.07 9.77 -7.51
N ALA A 190 9.82 8.71 -6.74
CA ALA A 190 10.74 7.58 -6.56
C ALA A 190 10.72 6.58 -7.72
N SER A 191 10.02 6.86 -8.81
CA SER A 191 10.02 5.97 -9.97
C SER A 191 11.45 5.74 -10.48
N GLY A 192 11.85 4.47 -10.63
CA GLY A 192 13.21 4.05 -10.97
C GLY A 192 14.15 3.85 -9.79
N ALA A 193 13.74 4.19 -8.56
CA ALA A 193 14.59 4.08 -7.38
C ALA A 193 14.98 2.62 -7.08
N THR A 194 16.15 2.47 -6.47
CA THR A 194 16.66 1.18 -5.99
C THR A 194 16.83 1.21 -4.48
N ILE A 195 16.39 0.15 -3.80
CA ILE A 195 16.69 -0.10 -2.38
C ILE A 195 17.30 -1.48 -2.30
N GLN A 196 18.50 -1.59 -1.74
CA GLN A 196 19.21 -2.86 -1.68
C GLN A 196 20.09 -3.04 -0.45
N ASP A 197 20.42 -4.30 -0.17
CA ASP A 197 21.46 -4.72 0.78
C ASP A 197 21.25 -4.22 2.21
N VAL A 198 19.99 -4.17 2.68
CA VAL A 198 19.62 -3.55 3.97
C VAL A 198 18.59 -4.36 4.75
N GLU A 199 18.77 -4.41 6.07
CA GLU A 199 17.77 -4.89 7.04
C GLU A 199 16.77 -3.76 7.35
N ILE A 200 15.48 -4.05 7.32
CA ILE A 200 14.39 -3.10 7.63
C ILE A 200 13.50 -3.73 8.70
N THR A 201 13.39 -3.10 9.87
CA THR A 201 12.82 -3.77 11.03
C THR A 201 12.02 -2.87 11.94
N ASN A 202 11.13 -3.45 12.74
CA ASN A 202 10.48 -2.82 13.89
C ASN A 202 9.66 -1.55 13.53
N GLY A 203 8.73 -1.68 12.60
CA GLY A 203 7.77 -0.62 12.22
C GLY A 203 6.40 -1.20 11.94
N ASN A 204 5.44 -0.35 11.54
CA ASN A 204 4.09 -0.82 11.22
C ASN A 204 4.02 -1.44 9.82
N ASN A 205 4.66 -0.81 8.83
CA ASN A 205 4.97 -1.43 7.54
C ASN A 205 6.48 -1.37 7.30
N GLY A 206 7.03 -2.34 6.58
CA GLY A 206 8.43 -2.25 6.13
C GLY A 206 8.57 -1.20 5.03
N ILE A 207 8.09 -1.54 3.83
CA ILE A 207 8.08 -0.65 2.67
C ILE A 207 6.65 -0.46 2.21
N TYR A 208 6.23 0.80 2.06
CA TYR A 208 5.00 1.19 1.39
C TYR A 208 5.32 1.98 0.13
N GLY A 209 4.61 1.72 -0.95
CA GLY A 209 4.76 2.47 -2.20
C GLY A 209 3.43 2.71 -2.89
N TYR A 210 3.29 3.92 -3.44
CA TYR A 210 2.11 4.32 -4.20
C TYR A 210 2.54 5.09 -5.44
N LYS A 211 2.18 4.57 -6.62
CA LYS A 211 2.47 5.16 -7.94
C LYS A 211 3.96 5.31 -8.25
N ALA A 212 4.81 4.51 -7.59
CA ALA A 212 6.25 4.48 -7.82
C ALA A 212 6.59 3.31 -8.76
N SER A 213 6.86 3.62 -10.03
CA SER A 213 7.11 2.62 -11.08
C SER A 213 8.59 2.25 -11.18
N ASN A 214 8.90 1.13 -11.82
CA ASN A 214 10.25 0.66 -12.14
C ASN A 214 11.18 0.57 -10.92
N LEU A 215 10.61 0.31 -9.74
CA LEU A 215 11.37 0.11 -8.51
C LEU A 215 12.22 -1.15 -8.60
N THR A 216 13.43 -1.08 -8.04
CA THR A 216 14.26 -2.26 -7.77
C THR A 216 14.44 -2.44 -6.27
N LEU A 217 13.89 -3.53 -5.73
CA LEU A 217 14.03 -3.93 -4.34
C LEU A 217 14.81 -5.25 -4.30
N GLN A 218 16.00 -5.24 -3.72
CA GLN A 218 16.91 -6.39 -3.85
C GLN A 218 17.67 -6.68 -2.57
N ASN A 219 17.81 -7.97 -2.24
CA ASN A 219 18.62 -8.41 -1.09
C ASN A 219 18.21 -7.70 0.22
N LEU A 220 16.91 -7.67 0.47
CA LEU A 220 16.33 -7.05 1.66
C LEU A 220 16.02 -8.10 2.72
N GLU A 221 16.23 -7.73 3.97
CA GLU A 221 15.73 -8.49 5.12
C GLU A 221 14.69 -7.65 5.85
N ILE A 222 13.40 -8.02 5.77
CA ILE A 222 12.30 -7.23 6.33
C ILE A 222 11.60 -8.03 7.40
N HIS A 223 11.60 -7.55 8.65
CA HIS A 223 11.03 -8.32 9.75
C HIS A 223 10.52 -7.50 10.94
N ASN A 224 9.87 -8.17 11.89
CA ASN A 224 9.26 -7.56 13.07
C ASN A 224 8.26 -6.44 12.73
N ILE A 225 7.40 -6.69 11.74
CA ILE A 225 6.47 -5.69 11.21
C ILE A 225 5.10 -5.82 11.87
N GLY A 226 4.57 -4.68 12.32
CA GLY A 226 3.28 -4.54 13.00
C GLY A 226 3.23 -5.10 14.43
N LYS A 227 4.39 -5.27 15.09
CA LYS A 227 4.47 -5.90 16.42
C LYS A 227 4.06 -4.98 17.58
N ASN A 228 4.03 -3.66 17.39
CA ASN A 228 3.80 -2.68 18.46
C ASN A 228 2.32 -2.29 18.66
N GLY A 229 1.40 -3.21 18.34
CA GLY A 229 -0.03 -3.03 18.54
C GLY A 229 -0.82 -3.60 17.36
N PHE A 230 -1.92 -4.27 17.68
CA PHE A 230 -2.88 -4.68 16.67
C PHE A 230 -3.66 -3.45 16.18
N ILE A 231 -3.70 -3.26 14.87
CA ILE A 231 -4.53 -2.23 14.23
C ILE A 231 -5.56 -2.96 13.35
N THR A 232 -6.83 -2.88 13.75
CA THR A 232 -7.94 -3.51 13.01
C THR A 232 -8.00 -3.00 11.57
N ASP A 233 -7.94 -1.67 11.40
CA ASP A 233 -8.08 -0.99 10.11
C ASP A 233 -6.77 -0.27 9.70
N GLY A 234 -5.70 -1.03 9.46
CA GLY A 234 -4.42 -0.43 9.07
C GLY A 234 -3.46 -1.40 8.40
N ASN A 235 -2.71 -0.91 7.42
CA ASN A 235 -1.70 -1.71 6.73
C ASN A 235 -0.60 -2.11 7.73
N GLN A 236 -0.40 -3.42 7.94
CA GLN A 236 0.63 -4.00 8.83
C GLN A 236 1.46 -5.03 8.06
N THR A 237 2.05 -4.57 6.95
CA THR A 237 2.58 -5.40 5.86
C THR A 237 4.09 -5.21 5.69
N GLY A 238 4.81 -6.27 5.36
CA GLY A 238 6.24 -6.21 5.11
C GLY A 238 6.57 -5.30 3.93
N ILE A 239 6.01 -5.61 2.74
CA ILE A 239 6.06 -4.76 1.55
C ILE A 239 4.65 -4.57 1.00
N ALA A 240 4.20 -3.34 0.83
CA ALA A 240 2.91 -3.02 0.20
C ALA A 240 3.13 -2.01 -0.93
N LEU A 241 2.84 -2.40 -2.16
CA LEU A 241 3.09 -1.58 -3.35
C LEU A 241 1.84 -1.54 -4.24
N ASP A 242 1.31 -0.34 -4.46
CA ASP A 242 0.19 -0.12 -5.36
C ASP A 242 0.62 0.79 -6.53
N HIS A 243 0.18 0.46 -7.75
CA HIS A 243 0.62 1.12 -8.99
C HIS A 243 2.16 1.13 -9.15
N ALA A 244 2.80 -0.01 -8.91
CA ALA A 244 4.24 -0.20 -8.99
C ALA A 244 4.67 -0.85 -10.31
N ASP A 245 4.21 -0.30 -11.43
CA ASP A 245 4.45 -0.85 -12.76
C ASP A 245 5.94 -1.14 -13.03
N GLY A 246 6.24 -2.32 -13.53
CA GLY A 246 7.62 -2.74 -13.81
C GLY A 246 8.49 -3.01 -12.57
N LEU A 247 7.89 -3.17 -11.39
CA LEU A 247 8.57 -3.58 -10.15
C LEU A 247 9.50 -4.76 -10.37
N LYS A 248 10.70 -4.70 -9.79
CA LYS A 248 11.61 -5.83 -9.61
C LYS A 248 11.86 -6.05 -8.12
N LEU A 249 11.41 -7.18 -7.59
CA LEU A 249 11.68 -7.60 -6.22
C LEU A 249 12.46 -8.91 -6.25
N SER A 250 13.65 -8.95 -5.65
CA SER A 250 14.49 -10.14 -5.73
C SER A 250 15.31 -10.43 -4.47
N ASN A 251 15.60 -11.72 -4.26
CA ASN A 251 16.56 -12.20 -3.25
C ASN A 251 16.27 -11.68 -1.84
N SER A 252 15.00 -11.51 -1.47
CA SER A 252 14.61 -10.82 -0.23
C SER A 252 13.87 -11.75 0.72
N SER A 253 14.11 -11.61 2.02
CA SER A 253 13.40 -12.32 3.07
C SER A 253 12.41 -11.40 3.78
N VAL A 254 11.17 -11.84 3.93
CA VAL A 254 10.12 -11.11 4.66
C VAL A 254 9.53 -12.02 5.72
N TYR A 255 9.73 -11.72 7.00
CA TYR A 255 9.29 -12.60 8.07
C TYR A 255 8.82 -11.90 9.34
N ASP A 256 8.12 -12.62 10.21
CA ASP A 256 7.55 -12.09 11.45
C ASP A 256 6.66 -10.86 11.21
N VAL A 257 5.67 -11.00 10.33
CA VAL A 257 4.72 -9.94 9.95
C VAL A 257 3.32 -10.25 10.45
N VAL A 258 2.64 -9.28 11.05
CA VAL A 258 1.34 -9.55 11.70
C VAL A 258 0.16 -9.70 10.74
N ARG A 259 0.18 -9.09 9.55
CA ARG A 259 -0.94 -9.15 8.58
C ARG A 259 -0.55 -9.81 7.27
N LYS A 260 0.33 -9.20 6.49
CA LYS A 260 0.67 -9.65 5.13
C LYS A 260 2.17 -9.53 4.87
N GLY A 261 2.79 -10.53 4.26
CA GLY A 261 4.22 -10.45 3.91
C GLY A 261 4.45 -9.42 2.82
N ILE A 262 3.93 -9.71 1.63
CA ILE A 262 4.06 -8.85 0.43
C ILE A 262 2.67 -8.61 -0.18
N GLY A 263 2.34 -7.37 -0.51
CA GLY A 263 1.14 -6.99 -1.26
C GLY A 263 1.53 -6.18 -2.50
N VAL A 264 1.02 -6.58 -3.66
CA VAL A 264 1.16 -5.83 -4.91
C VAL A 264 -0.23 -5.63 -5.52
N GLY A 265 -0.67 -4.38 -5.58
CA GLY A 265 -1.97 -3.98 -6.09
C GLY A 265 -1.87 -3.11 -7.34
N ASP A 266 -2.89 -3.13 -8.19
CA ASP A 266 -3.07 -2.18 -9.30
C ASP A 266 -1.81 -2.01 -10.17
N THR A 267 -1.11 -3.12 -10.47
CA THR A 267 0.26 -3.10 -11.01
C THR A 267 0.41 -3.95 -12.27
N ASN A 268 1.11 -3.43 -13.26
CA ASN A 268 1.46 -4.11 -14.50
C ASN A 268 2.95 -4.49 -14.57
N GLY A 269 3.24 -5.75 -14.89
CA GLY A 269 4.59 -6.18 -15.25
C GLY A 269 5.58 -6.37 -14.09
N ALA A 270 5.10 -6.65 -12.87
CA ALA A 270 5.98 -6.92 -11.73
C ALA A 270 6.73 -8.25 -11.88
N GLN A 271 8.01 -8.26 -11.50
CA GLN A 271 8.88 -9.44 -11.48
C GLN A 271 9.38 -9.67 -10.06
N ILE A 272 8.92 -10.78 -9.46
CA ILE A 272 9.21 -11.15 -8.09
C ILE A 272 9.90 -12.52 -8.11
N THR A 273 11.14 -12.58 -7.64
CA THR A 273 11.99 -13.78 -7.78
C THR A 273 12.78 -14.07 -6.53
N ASN A 274 12.88 -15.35 -6.15
CA ASN A 274 13.69 -15.77 -5.01
C ASN A 274 13.38 -14.97 -3.73
N VAL A 275 12.09 -14.84 -3.40
CA VAL A 275 11.66 -14.30 -2.11
C VAL A 275 11.42 -15.43 -1.11
N ASN A 276 11.72 -15.16 0.15
CA ASN A 276 11.49 -16.09 1.25
C ASN A 276 10.52 -15.43 2.23
N VAL A 277 9.27 -15.90 2.27
CA VAL A 277 8.22 -15.29 3.11
C VAL A 277 7.78 -16.25 4.20
N GLN A 278 7.93 -15.85 5.47
CA GLN A 278 7.66 -16.73 6.62
C GLN A 278 6.98 -16.04 7.79
N SER A 279 6.36 -16.82 8.69
CA SER A 279 5.84 -16.33 9.97
C SER A 279 4.86 -15.15 9.82
N VAL A 280 3.83 -15.32 8.99
CA VAL A 280 2.83 -14.28 8.70
C VAL A 280 1.49 -14.58 9.34
N ASN A 281 0.90 -13.59 10.01
CA ASN A 281 -0.44 -13.65 10.64
C ASN A 281 -0.63 -14.80 11.65
N LEU A 282 0.45 -15.28 12.28
CA LEU A 282 0.41 -16.44 13.19
C LEU A 282 -0.54 -16.27 14.40
N ALA A 283 -0.84 -15.03 14.80
CA ALA A 283 -1.78 -14.73 15.87
C ALA A 283 -3.26 -14.75 15.43
N ALA A 284 -3.54 -14.88 14.13
CA ALA A 284 -4.88 -14.81 13.54
C ALA A 284 -5.62 -13.49 13.85
N ASN A 285 -4.88 -12.39 13.98
CA ASN A 285 -5.48 -11.10 14.29
C ASN A 285 -6.15 -10.46 13.05
N HIS A 286 -5.77 -10.90 11.83
CA HIS A 286 -6.33 -10.38 10.59
C HIS A 286 -7.07 -11.47 9.82
N ALA A 287 -8.13 -11.07 9.10
CA ALA A 287 -8.97 -11.95 8.33
C ALA A 287 -8.18 -12.61 7.18
N GLN A 288 -8.07 -13.94 7.24
CA GLN A 288 -7.37 -14.73 6.22
C GLN A 288 -8.07 -14.70 4.86
N SER A 289 -9.38 -14.52 4.85
CA SER A 289 -10.22 -14.52 3.65
C SER A 289 -10.37 -13.14 3.00
N HIS A 290 -9.70 -12.11 3.53
CA HIS A 290 -9.81 -10.75 3.01
C HIS A 290 -8.45 -10.08 2.87
N ASP A 291 -7.58 -10.32 3.85
CA ASP A 291 -6.63 -9.29 4.22
C ASP A 291 -5.20 -9.79 4.48
N ALA A 292 -5.07 -10.95 5.11
CA ALA A 292 -3.78 -11.57 5.36
C ALA A 292 -3.34 -12.46 4.19
N ALA A 293 -2.02 -12.50 3.93
CA ALA A 293 -1.41 -13.44 2.98
C ALA A 293 0.11 -13.49 3.19
N GLY A 294 0.77 -14.56 2.74
CA GLY A 294 2.22 -14.54 2.53
C GLY A 294 2.57 -13.49 1.46
N ILE A 295 2.07 -13.70 0.25
CA ILE A 295 2.05 -12.70 -0.83
C ILE A 295 0.64 -12.59 -1.43
N LYS A 296 0.16 -11.36 -1.68
CA LYS A 296 -1.11 -11.10 -2.38
C LYS A 296 -0.90 -10.23 -3.62
N PHE A 297 -1.48 -10.66 -4.73
CA PHE A 297 -1.70 -9.87 -5.93
C PHE A 297 -3.17 -9.51 -6.03
N PHE A 298 -3.48 -8.25 -6.33
CA PHE A 298 -4.84 -7.80 -6.59
C PHE A 298 -4.88 -6.79 -7.73
N ASN A 299 -5.78 -6.98 -8.70
CA ASN A 299 -5.85 -6.15 -9.90
C ASN A 299 -4.45 -5.95 -10.56
N THR A 300 -3.78 -7.05 -10.88
CA THR A 300 -2.46 -6.98 -11.51
C THR A 300 -2.47 -7.62 -12.89
N ASN A 301 -1.62 -7.14 -13.80
CA ASN A 301 -1.43 -7.74 -15.11
C ASN A 301 0.03 -8.15 -15.33
N ASN A 302 0.26 -9.32 -15.95
CA ASN A 302 1.58 -9.78 -16.39
C ASN A 302 2.63 -9.82 -15.26
N VAL A 303 2.21 -10.28 -14.07
CA VAL A 303 3.09 -10.47 -12.91
C VAL A 303 3.79 -11.83 -13.01
N ILE A 304 5.06 -11.88 -12.61
CA ILE A 304 5.82 -13.13 -12.46
C ILE A 304 6.21 -13.28 -11.00
N LEU A 305 5.82 -14.40 -10.39
CA LEU A 305 6.33 -14.87 -9.10
C LEU A 305 7.06 -16.18 -9.31
N LYS A 306 8.37 -16.20 -9.02
CA LYS A 306 9.15 -17.43 -9.22
C LYS A 306 10.25 -17.71 -8.23
N ASP A 307 10.70 -18.95 -8.22
CA ASP A 307 11.87 -19.42 -7.46
C ASP A 307 11.79 -19.11 -5.95
N SER A 308 10.57 -18.99 -5.40
CA SER A 308 10.32 -18.44 -4.05
C SER A 308 9.85 -19.49 -3.05
N TYR A 309 10.01 -19.20 -1.75
CA TYR A 309 9.72 -20.11 -0.65
C TYR A 309 8.74 -19.50 0.35
N PHE A 310 7.75 -20.30 0.80
CA PHE A 310 6.70 -19.88 1.72
C PHE A 310 6.43 -20.94 2.79
N GLU A 311 6.44 -20.54 4.06
CA GLU A 311 6.24 -21.41 5.23
C GLU A 311 5.63 -20.63 6.40
N LYS A 312 4.93 -21.29 7.34
CA LYS A 312 4.43 -20.68 8.59
C LYS A 312 3.57 -19.44 8.33
N ILE A 313 2.57 -19.60 7.48
CA ILE A 313 1.62 -18.54 7.16
C ILE A 313 0.23 -19.01 7.59
N ASN A 314 -0.45 -18.20 8.40
CA ASN A 314 -1.84 -18.43 8.79
C ASN A 314 -2.77 -17.57 7.93
N ALA A 315 -2.73 -17.83 6.62
CA ALA A 315 -3.50 -17.20 5.55
C ALA A 315 -3.22 -17.97 4.24
N TYR A 316 -3.69 -17.46 3.10
CA TYR A 316 -3.19 -17.91 1.80
C TYR A 316 -1.69 -17.62 1.68
N TYR A 317 -0.89 -18.61 1.24
CA TYR A 317 0.57 -18.41 1.16
C TYR A 317 0.90 -17.54 -0.05
N ILE A 318 0.36 -17.90 -1.21
CA ILE A 318 0.35 -17.11 -2.44
C ILE A 318 -1.11 -16.90 -2.81
N TRP A 319 -1.54 -15.65 -2.80
CA TRP A 319 -2.89 -15.26 -3.15
C TRP A 319 -2.90 -14.47 -4.46
N ASN A 320 -3.34 -15.12 -5.53
CA ASN A 320 -3.53 -14.48 -6.84
C ASN A 320 -5.03 -14.15 -6.99
N ASP A 321 -5.40 -12.91 -6.69
CA ASP A 321 -6.79 -12.47 -6.55
C ASP A 321 -7.15 -11.49 -7.66
N THR A 322 -8.09 -11.86 -8.54
CA THR A 322 -8.64 -10.95 -9.56
C THR A 322 -7.54 -10.32 -10.43
N THR A 323 -6.66 -11.17 -10.99
CA THR A 323 -5.49 -10.77 -11.80
C THR A 323 -5.57 -11.28 -13.23
N ASN A 324 -4.70 -10.77 -14.10
CA ASN A 324 -4.54 -11.20 -15.48
C ASN A 324 -3.09 -11.62 -15.77
N LYS A 325 -2.89 -12.73 -16.47
CA LYS A 325 -1.57 -13.18 -16.97
C LYS A 325 -0.49 -13.35 -15.89
N THR A 326 -0.86 -13.68 -14.65
CA THR A 326 0.11 -14.00 -13.60
C THR A 326 0.81 -15.33 -13.89
N THR A 327 2.14 -15.35 -13.86
CA THR A 327 2.95 -16.56 -13.94
C THR A 327 3.47 -16.92 -12.54
N ILE A 328 3.08 -18.10 -12.05
CA ILE A 328 3.50 -18.68 -10.77
C ILE A 328 4.40 -19.88 -11.11
N ASP A 329 5.72 -19.71 -10.99
CA ASP A 329 6.73 -20.62 -11.55
C ASP A 329 7.77 -21.07 -10.52
N ASN A 330 7.94 -22.38 -10.33
CA ASN A 330 9.01 -22.94 -9.48
C ASN A 330 9.03 -22.40 -8.02
N ASN A 331 7.86 -22.19 -7.43
CA ASN A 331 7.73 -21.82 -6.02
C ASN A 331 7.53 -23.04 -5.13
N ASN A 332 7.91 -22.94 -3.86
CA ASN A 332 7.73 -23.98 -2.85
C ASN A 332 6.86 -23.47 -1.69
N VAL A 333 5.70 -24.09 -1.47
CA VAL A 333 4.78 -23.79 -0.35
C VAL A 333 4.75 -24.97 0.63
N VAL A 334 5.21 -24.77 1.86
CA VAL A 334 5.49 -25.88 2.78
C VAL A 334 4.51 -25.91 3.95
N ASN A 335 3.98 -27.10 4.26
CA ASN A 335 3.12 -27.38 5.40
C ASN A 335 1.87 -26.49 5.49
N VAL A 336 1.22 -26.21 4.37
CA VAL A 336 -0.02 -25.42 4.34
C VAL A 336 -1.03 -25.98 5.33
N GLY A 337 -1.51 -25.13 6.24
CA GLY A 337 -2.45 -25.51 7.29
C GLY A 337 -1.82 -25.82 8.65
N SER A 338 -0.50 -26.00 8.76
CA SER A 338 0.14 -26.36 10.04
C SER A 338 -0.03 -25.30 11.12
N ASP A 339 -0.05 -24.04 10.70
CA ASP A 339 -0.14 -22.86 11.57
C ASP A 339 -1.54 -22.24 11.52
N PHE A 340 -2.52 -22.96 10.96
CA PHE A 340 -3.87 -22.45 10.84
C PHE A 340 -4.49 -22.22 12.22
N LEU A 341 -4.89 -20.98 12.44
CA LEU A 341 -5.69 -20.56 13.57
C LEU A 341 -6.82 -19.71 13.02
N ALA A 342 -8.06 -20.20 13.14
CA ALA A 342 -9.22 -19.41 12.77
C ALA A 342 -9.31 -18.17 13.70
N PRO A 343 -9.58 -16.98 13.14
CA PRO A 343 -9.75 -15.78 13.93
C PRO A 343 -11.05 -15.88 14.74
N SER A 344 -11.08 -15.31 15.94
CA SER A 344 -12.27 -15.38 16.80
C SER A 344 -13.50 -14.64 16.22
N PHE A 345 -13.27 -13.76 15.24
CA PHE A 345 -14.28 -12.90 14.62
C PHE A 345 -14.80 -13.42 13.27
N ASN A 346 -14.15 -14.41 12.65
CA ASN A 346 -14.60 -14.99 11.38
C ASN A 346 -14.49 -16.53 11.40
N THR A 347 -15.63 -17.20 11.34
CA THR A 347 -15.72 -18.67 11.32
C THR A 347 -15.75 -19.26 9.91
N ASN A 348 -15.91 -18.44 8.87
CA ASN A 348 -15.90 -18.85 7.46
C ASN A 348 -14.55 -18.51 6.84
N VAL A 349 -13.51 -19.17 7.32
CA VAL A 349 -12.12 -18.97 6.88
C VAL A 349 -11.63 -20.21 6.16
N ASN A 350 -11.06 -20.00 4.97
CA ASN A 350 -10.33 -21.00 4.22
C ASN A 350 -8.92 -20.49 3.95
N ILE A 351 -7.96 -21.41 3.86
CA ILE A 351 -6.60 -21.12 3.43
C ILE A 351 -6.12 -22.21 2.46
N ALA A 352 -5.20 -21.84 1.59
CA ALA A 352 -4.52 -22.73 0.67
C ALA A 352 -3.07 -22.26 0.48
N GLY A 353 -2.24 -23.13 -0.07
CA GLY A 353 -0.86 -22.76 -0.43
C GLY A 353 -0.89 -21.71 -1.53
N ILE A 354 -1.23 -22.13 -2.74
CA ILE A 354 -1.51 -21.22 -3.85
C ILE A 354 -3.03 -21.15 -4.03
N TYR A 355 -3.59 -19.96 -3.89
CA TYR A 355 -4.99 -19.70 -4.21
C TYR A 355 -5.09 -18.82 -5.45
N ASN A 356 -5.54 -19.41 -6.55
CA ASN A 356 -5.78 -18.74 -7.82
C ASN A 356 -7.26 -18.35 -7.93
N GLU A 357 -7.59 -17.20 -7.35
CA GLU A 357 -8.93 -16.69 -7.18
C GLU A 357 -9.28 -15.70 -8.29
N LYS A 358 -10.39 -15.97 -8.98
CA LYS A 358 -11.02 -15.04 -9.93
C LYS A 358 -10.05 -14.42 -10.95
N SER A 359 -9.00 -15.14 -11.33
CA SER A 359 -7.90 -14.60 -12.13
C SER A 359 -7.88 -15.22 -13.52
N SER A 360 -7.61 -14.42 -14.56
CA SER A 360 -7.59 -14.89 -15.94
C SER A 360 -6.19 -15.17 -16.46
N ASN A 361 -6.08 -16.12 -17.39
CA ASN A 361 -4.87 -16.41 -18.17
C ASN A 361 -3.60 -16.68 -17.34
N SER A 362 -3.76 -17.15 -16.09
CA SER A 362 -2.61 -17.45 -15.23
C SER A 362 -1.84 -18.66 -15.74
N ILE A 363 -0.53 -18.70 -15.52
CA ILE A 363 0.33 -19.84 -15.85
C ILE A 363 0.88 -20.41 -14.54
N VAL A 364 0.64 -21.69 -14.26
CA VAL A 364 1.10 -22.38 -13.05
C VAL A 364 1.97 -23.57 -13.45
N ARG A 365 3.26 -23.54 -13.10
CA ARG A 365 4.22 -24.58 -13.48
C ARG A 365 5.38 -24.73 -12.50
N TYR A 366 5.96 -25.93 -12.45
CA TYR A 366 7.12 -26.31 -11.64
C TYR A 366 6.98 -26.05 -10.12
N ASN A 367 5.81 -25.68 -9.63
CA ASN A 367 5.62 -25.40 -8.21
C ASN A 367 5.54 -26.69 -7.41
N GLN A 368 5.98 -26.62 -6.16
CA GLN A 368 5.89 -27.70 -5.20
C GLN A 368 5.07 -27.23 -4.00
N GLY A 369 4.25 -28.11 -3.44
CA GLY A 369 3.50 -27.76 -2.24
C GLY A 369 3.02 -28.93 -1.41
N THR A 370 3.08 -28.76 -0.10
CA THR A 370 2.58 -29.72 0.89
C THR A 370 1.52 -29.08 1.77
N ALA A 371 0.48 -29.83 2.09
CA ALA A 371 -0.62 -29.42 2.96
C ALA A 371 -0.92 -30.51 4.00
N VAL A 372 -1.41 -30.09 5.16
CA VAL A 372 -1.82 -30.98 6.27
C VAL A 372 -3.34 -31.05 6.40
N GLY A 373 -3.84 -32.16 6.93
CA GLY A 373 -5.28 -32.33 7.19
C GLY A 373 -6.12 -32.14 5.92
N ASP A 374 -7.14 -31.29 6.03
CA ASP A 374 -8.09 -31.02 4.94
C ASP A 374 -7.69 -29.83 4.06
N PHE A 375 -6.59 -29.14 4.34
CA PHE A 375 -6.13 -27.99 3.54
C PHE A 375 -5.55 -28.42 2.19
N SER A 376 -5.63 -27.53 1.20
CA SER A 376 -5.09 -27.76 -0.15
C SER A 376 -3.79 -26.98 -0.37
N ALA A 377 -2.82 -27.63 -1.02
CA ALA A 377 -1.57 -26.97 -1.42
C ALA A 377 -1.79 -26.06 -2.64
N PHE A 378 -2.77 -26.39 -3.48
CA PHE A 378 -3.22 -25.57 -4.60
C PHE A 378 -4.75 -25.57 -4.69
N ASN A 379 -5.34 -24.40 -4.89
CA ASN A 379 -6.77 -24.22 -5.12
C ASN A 379 -7.00 -23.17 -6.22
N ALA A 380 -7.89 -23.46 -7.15
CA ALA A 380 -8.31 -22.50 -8.18
C ALA A 380 -9.83 -22.48 -8.34
N THR A 381 -10.37 -21.26 -8.46
CA THR A 381 -11.83 -21.07 -8.62
C THR A 381 -12.29 -21.44 -10.03
N GLU A 382 -13.61 -21.58 -10.20
CA GLU A 382 -14.23 -21.93 -11.49
C GLU A 382 -13.78 -21.00 -12.61
N PHE A 383 -13.86 -19.68 -12.42
CA PHE A 383 -13.43 -18.72 -13.43
C PHE A 383 -11.95 -18.86 -13.78
N SER A 384 -11.08 -18.97 -12.78
CA SER A 384 -9.64 -19.15 -13.01
C SER A 384 -9.32 -20.43 -13.78
N THR A 385 -10.06 -21.50 -13.47
CA THR A 385 -9.88 -22.81 -14.11
C THR A 385 -10.21 -22.79 -15.61
N GLN A 386 -11.08 -21.89 -16.06
CA GLN A 386 -11.47 -21.81 -17.48
C GLN A 386 -10.36 -21.30 -18.39
N THR A 387 -9.45 -20.47 -17.87
CA THR A 387 -8.44 -19.78 -18.69
C THR A 387 -7.01 -20.00 -18.23
N MET A 388 -6.78 -20.58 -17.05
CA MET A 388 -5.41 -20.86 -16.61
C MET A 388 -4.76 -21.94 -17.47
N THR A 389 -3.45 -21.80 -17.65
CA THR A 389 -2.58 -22.88 -18.09
C THR A 389 -1.96 -23.52 -16.86
N PHE A 390 -2.36 -24.76 -16.56
CA PHE A 390 -1.79 -25.56 -15.48
C PHE A 390 -0.94 -26.68 -16.09
N GLU A 391 0.37 -26.66 -15.84
CA GLU A 391 1.30 -27.65 -16.41
C GLU A 391 1.45 -28.89 -15.51
N ASP A 392 1.71 -30.05 -16.11
CA ASP A 392 1.85 -31.35 -15.39
C ASP A 392 3.11 -31.46 -14.51
N ASN A 393 4.01 -30.47 -14.58
CA ASN A 393 5.27 -30.42 -13.83
C ASN A 393 5.11 -29.85 -12.41
N ASN A 394 3.90 -29.47 -12.00
CA ASN A 394 3.61 -29.11 -10.62
C ASN A 394 3.53 -30.34 -9.72
N SER A 395 3.95 -30.21 -8.46
CA SER A 395 3.93 -31.28 -7.45
C SER A 395 3.25 -30.81 -6.17
N PHE A 396 1.94 -31.01 -6.08
CA PHE A 396 1.13 -30.63 -4.92
C PHE A 396 0.56 -31.84 -4.21
N SER A 397 0.59 -31.86 -2.87
CA SER A 397 0.05 -32.97 -2.07
C SER A 397 -1.48 -33.08 -2.12
N LYS A 398 -2.19 -31.95 -2.29
CA LYS A 398 -3.63 -31.86 -2.49
C LYS A 398 -3.96 -30.66 -3.37
N MET A 399 -4.82 -30.87 -4.37
CA MET A 399 -5.23 -29.86 -5.34
C MET A 399 -6.75 -29.79 -5.43
N GLU A 400 -7.29 -28.59 -5.60
CA GLU A 400 -8.71 -28.33 -5.81
C GLU A 400 -8.89 -27.42 -7.02
N PHE A 401 -9.82 -27.77 -7.90
CA PHE A 401 -10.12 -27.04 -9.14
C PHE A 401 -11.62 -26.78 -9.23
N GLY A 402 -11.99 -25.70 -9.90
CA GLY A 402 -13.40 -25.37 -10.09
C GLY A 402 -14.13 -25.05 -8.79
N THR A 403 -13.42 -24.55 -7.78
CA THR A 403 -14.04 -24.19 -6.50
C THR A 403 -14.94 -22.98 -6.69
N GLN A 404 -16.01 -22.94 -5.88
CA GLN A 404 -16.90 -21.78 -5.86
C GLN A 404 -16.26 -20.70 -5.00
N ASP A 405 -16.42 -19.47 -5.46
CA ASP A 405 -16.00 -18.29 -4.74
C ASP A 405 -17.14 -17.26 -4.70
N TYR A 406 -17.08 -16.38 -3.72
CA TYR A 406 -18.04 -15.31 -3.57
C TYR A 406 -17.67 -14.13 -4.47
N TRP A 407 -18.63 -13.73 -5.30
CA TRP A 407 -18.54 -12.51 -6.09
C TRP A 407 -19.36 -11.43 -5.41
N VAL A 408 -18.71 -10.30 -5.14
CA VAL A 408 -19.38 -9.08 -4.69
C VAL A 408 -20.12 -8.46 -5.88
N ASN A 409 -19.42 -8.37 -7.01
CA ASN A 409 -19.96 -7.97 -8.31
C ASN A 409 -19.20 -8.71 -9.40
N GLN A 410 -19.79 -9.82 -9.87
CA GLN A 410 -19.14 -10.72 -10.81
C GLN A 410 -18.73 -10.05 -12.13
N GLU A 411 -19.55 -9.15 -12.66
CA GLU A 411 -19.25 -8.47 -13.93
C GLU A 411 -18.04 -7.54 -13.78
N ALA A 412 -18.01 -6.74 -12.71
CA ALA A 412 -16.91 -5.83 -12.42
C ALA A 412 -15.61 -6.58 -12.12
N GLU A 413 -15.66 -7.60 -11.26
CA GLU A 413 -14.48 -8.39 -10.90
C GLU A 413 -13.92 -9.17 -12.11
N ILE A 414 -14.76 -9.69 -13.02
CA ILE A 414 -14.30 -10.28 -14.29
C ILE A 414 -13.64 -9.22 -15.18
N ALA A 415 -14.21 -8.01 -15.26
CA ALA A 415 -13.63 -6.91 -16.04
C ALA A 415 -12.23 -6.57 -15.54
N ILE A 416 -12.03 -6.47 -14.22
CA ILE A 416 -10.72 -6.26 -13.59
C ILE A 416 -9.77 -7.40 -13.97
N ALA A 417 -10.18 -8.66 -13.74
CA ALA A 417 -9.34 -9.82 -13.98
C ALA A 417 -8.94 -10.04 -15.45
N THR A 418 -9.58 -9.37 -16.40
CA THR A 418 -9.31 -9.51 -17.84
C THR A 418 -8.73 -8.26 -18.50
N THR A 419 -8.69 -7.13 -17.79
CA THR A 419 -8.14 -5.87 -18.29
C THR A 419 -6.60 -5.90 -18.20
N GLU A 420 -5.91 -5.43 -19.24
CA GLU A 420 -4.44 -5.47 -19.26
C GLU A 420 -3.80 -4.28 -18.54
N ASN A 421 -4.48 -3.14 -18.52
CA ASN A 421 -4.06 -1.96 -17.79
C ASN A 421 -4.86 -1.88 -16.47
N PRO A 422 -4.26 -2.15 -15.31
CA PRO A 422 -4.95 -2.12 -14.02
C PRO A 422 -5.65 -0.80 -13.69
N ASP A 423 -5.20 0.31 -14.29
CA ASP A 423 -5.83 1.62 -14.07
C ASP A 423 -7.18 1.77 -14.78
N GLU A 424 -7.47 0.96 -15.82
CA GLU A 424 -8.70 1.04 -16.61
C GLU A 424 -9.89 0.31 -15.96
N ALA A 425 -9.61 -0.73 -15.16
CA ALA A 425 -10.62 -1.45 -14.39
C ALA A 425 -10.02 -1.85 -13.06
N ASN A 426 -10.53 -1.29 -11.96
CA ASN A 426 -10.00 -1.50 -10.62
C ASN A 426 -11.11 -1.62 -9.58
N PHE A 427 -10.73 -1.73 -8.31
CA PHE A 427 -11.64 -1.86 -7.17
C PHE A 427 -12.79 -0.85 -7.15
N SER A 428 -12.60 0.37 -7.68
CA SER A 428 -13.66 1.39 -7.73
C SER A 428 -14.92 0.94 -8.49
N LEU A 429 -14.81 -0.04 -9.39
CA LEU A 429 -15.95 -0.58 -10.14
C LEU A 429 -16.98 -1.30 -9.28
N PHE A 430 -16.58 -1.78 -8.09
CA PHE A 430 -17.47 -2.51 -7.18
C PHE A 430 -17.29 -2.13 -5.71
N ALA A 431 -16.56 -1.05 -5.43
CA ALA A 431 -16.25 -0.63 -4.07
C ALA A 431 -17.52 -0.35 -3.24
N ALA A 432 -18.56 0.23 -3.84
CA ALA A 432 -19.80 0.54 -3.12
C ALA A 432 -20.52 -0.73 -2.66
N GLU A 433 -20.65 -1.72 -3.55
CA GLU A 433 -21.22 -3.04 -3.25
C GLU A 433 -20.38 -3.79 -2.25
N TYR A 434 -19.05 -3.71 -2.39
CA TYR A 434 -18.09 -4.27 -1.45
C TYR A 434 -18.34 -3.72 -0.04
N TYR A 435 -18.32 -2.40 0.13
CA TYR A 435 -18.50 -1.77 1.44
C TYR A 435 -19.92 -1.95 2.01
N ALA A 436 -20.93 -2.17 1.17
CA ALA A 436 -22.29 -2.46 1.64
C ALA A 436 -22.44 -3.88 2.21
N GLN A 437 -21.61 -4.82 1.76
CA GLN A 437 -21.63 -6.23 2.17
C GLN A 437 -20.57 -6.57 3.21
N ALA A 438 -19.44 -5.87 3.16
CA ALA A 438 -18.41 -5.90 4.17
C ALA A 438 -18.99 -5.26 5.44
N VAL A 439 -19.70 -6.06 6.23
CA VAL A 439 -19.80 -5.81 7.67
C VAL A 439 -18.38 -5.99 8.19
N ILE A 440 -17.57 -4.94 8.12
CA ILE A 440 -16.20 -4.91 8.63
C ILE A 440 -16.36 -5.00 10.16
N SER A 441 -16.20 -6.22 10.69
CA SER A 441 -16.22 -6.54 12.11
C SER A 441 -14.84 -6.93 12.59
#